data_AF-A0A090MB58-F1
#
_entry.id   AF-A0A090MB58-F1
#
_cell.length_a   1.000
_cell.length_b   1.000
_cell.length_c   1.000
_cell.angle_alpha   90.00
_cell.angle_beta   90.00
_cell.angle_gamma   90.00
#
_symmetry.space_group_name_H-M   'P 1'
#
loop_
_entity.id
_entity.type
_entity.pdbx_description
1 polymer ?
#
loop_
_entity_poly.entity_id
_entity_poly.type
_entity_poly.pdbx_seq_one_letter_code
_entity_poly.pdbx_strand_id
1 'polypeptide(L)'
;MASAQCQLKCALLMPGAIPPDAANGDVFVNITNKGIQLSFPRDPDRSVWSWYSPDLELTDSNMHRIMIELPPDGFQEEMRPLTDDEMKNFELIATHSELKYAQILTLALDDSCSPNVTGYGTPFHGMNATVDAWINQDAPICGVAALSQILKATKFTLLVLATDNEIQSFVQSFKTAEKPEAYGFGDIHTWDMQRYGQQIPERRGPTFPPTVRFENANERDTAFTQIHVQDVWDFDKALKEITEMEIPALI
;
A
#
# COMPACT_ATOMS: atom_id res chain seq x y z
N MET A 1 -21.85 15.96 -3.12
CA MET A 1 -20.69 15.97 -2.21
C MET A 1 -19.47 15.72 -3.07
N ALA A 2 -18.55 16.68 -3.13
CA ALA A 2 -17.34 16.55 -3.94
C ALA A 2 -16.47 15.43 -3.35
N SER A 3 -16.12 14.46 -4.19
CA SER A 3 -15.11 13.44 -3.89
C SER A 3 -13.84 14.17 -3.45
N ALA A 4 -13.39 13.94 -2.22
CA ALA A 4 -12.06 14.37 -1.81
C ALA A 4 -11.05 13.74 -2.78
N GLN A 5 -10.24 14.54 -3.44
CA GLN A 5 -9.21 14.02 -4.33
C GLN A 5 -8.22 13.18 -3.49
N CYS A 6 -8.37 11.86 -3.52
CA CYS A 6 -7.51 10.93 -2.78
C CYS A 6 -6.13 10.74 -3.43
N GLN A 7 -5.84 11.44 -4.53
CA GLN A 7 -4.60 11.31 -5.30
C GLN A 7 -4.18 12.64 -5.95
N LEU A 8 -2.88 12.93 -5.97
CA LEU A 8 -2.28 14.02 -6.75
C LEU A 8 -1.49 13.43 -7.93
N LYS A 9 -1.71 13.97 -9.14
CA LYS A 9 -0.91 13.62 -10.30
C LYS A 9 0.50 14.20 -10.18
N CYS A 10 1.50 13.40 -10.52
CA CYS A 10 2.89 13.82 -10.51
C CYS A 10 3.68 13.13 -11.63
N ALA A 11 4.93 13.55 -11.81
CA ALA A 11 5.91 12.85 -12.66
C ALA A 11 7.13 12.46 -11.81
N LEU A 12 7.63 11.24 -11.99
CA LEU A 12 8.80 10.74 -11.27
C LEU A 12 10.09 11.12 -12.00
N LEU A 13 10.90 11.96 -11.37
CA LEU A 13 12.19 12.45 -11.86
C LEU A 13 13.32 11.60 -11.25
N MET A 14 13.42 10.32 -11.63
CA MET A 14 14.58 9.48 -11.28
C MET A 14 15.80 9.82 -12.16
N PRO A 15 17.04 9.50 -11.76
CA PRO A 15 18.22 9.65 -12.63
C PRO A 15 18.04 8.80 -13.89
N GLY A 16 17.76 9.45 -15.02
CA GLY A 16 17.45 8.78 -16.30
C GLY A 16 15.97 8.71 -16.67
N ALA A 17 15.06 9.25 -15.85
CA ALA A 17 13.63 9.29 -16.16
C ALA A 17 13.22 10.51 -16.98
N ILE A 18 12.27 10.24 -17.84
CA ILE A 18 11.75 11.05 -18.94
C ILE A 18 10.81 12.14 -18.38
N PRO A 19 10.83 13.37 -18.92
CA PRO A 19 9.85 14.41 -18.59
C PRO A 19 8.43 13.97 -19.01
N PRO A 20 7.36 14.67 -18.57
CA PRO A 20 5.98 14.16 -18.45
C PRO A 20 5.31 13.53 -19.69
N ASP A 21 5.93 13.53 -20.88
CA ASP A 21 5.33 13.03 -22.13
C ASP A 21 6.20 12.12 -23.01
N ALA A 22 7.46 11.82 -22.67
CA ALA A 22 8.39 11.27 -23.66
C ALA A 22 8.68 9.76 -23.59
N ALA A 23 7.71 8.90 -23.25
CA ALA A 23 7.65 7.51 -23.74
C ALA A 23 6.35 6.81 -23.29
N ASN A 24 5.34 6.83 -24.15
CA ASN A 24 4.00 6.23 -23.98
C ASN A 24 3.15 6.89 -22.89
N GLY A 25 2.03 7.51 -23.29
CA GLY A 25 0.99 8.09 -22.42
C GLY A 25 0.21 7.07 -21.58
N ASP A 26 0.90 6.00 -21.17
CA ASP A 26 0.39 4.80 -20.55
C ASP A 26 0.92 4.64 -19.12
N VAL A 27 1.82 5.51 -18.62
CA VAL A 27 2.29 5.45 -17.23
C VAL A 27 1.81 6.66 -16.44
N PHE A 28 1.08 6.40 -15.36
CA PHE A 28 0.57 7.41 -14.46
C PHE A 28 1.28 7.31 -13.12
N VAL A 29 1.91 8.40 -12.68
CA VAL A 29 2.51 8.50 -11.35
C VAL A 29 1.58 9.37 -10.49
N ASN A 30 1.14 8.83 -9.36
CA ASN A 30 0.29 9.56 -8.42
C ASN A 30 0.85 9.50 -7.00
N ILE A 31 0.68 10.56 -6.25
CA ILE A 31 0.85 10.57 -4.79
C ILE A 31 -0.51 10.21 -4.20
N THR A 32 -0.55 9.17 -3.38
CA THR A 32 -1.75 8.71 -2.65
C THR A 32 -1.58 9.00 -1.17
N ASN A 33 -2.50 8.58 -0.30
CA ASN A 33 -2.31 8.62 1.15
C ASN A 33 -1.37 7.53 1.70
N LYS A 34 -0.99 6.54 0.88
CA LYS A 34 -0.11 5.42 1.29
C LYS A 34 1.32 5.51 0.73
N GLY A 35 1.52 6.34 -0.28
CA GLY A 35 2.83 6.57 -0.90
C GLY A 35 2.71 6.91 -2.38
N ILE A 36 3.76 6.60 -3.14
CA ILE A 36 3.84 6.83 -4.58
C ILE A 36 3.24 5.63 -5.31
N GLN A 37 2.27 5.88 -6.19
CA GLN A 37 1.63 4.88 -7.02
C GLN A 37 2.08 5.03 -8.46
N LEU A 38 2.63 3.96 -9.03
CA LEU A 38 2.86 3.82 -10.47
C LEU A 38 1.72 2.97 -11.05
N SER A 39 0.99 3.49 -12.03
CA SER A 39 -0.08 2.78 -12.72
C SER A 39 0.18 2.72 -14.21
N PHE A 40 -0.06 1.57 -14.85
CA PHE A 40 0.08 1.44 -16.29
C PHE A 40 -0.78 0.31 -16.87
N PRO A 41 -1.20 0.37 -18.15
CA PRO A 41 -2.01 -0.63 -18.80
C PRO A 41 -1.42 -2.03 -18.67
N ARG A 42 -2.34 -2.96 -18.47
CA ARG A 42 -2.07 -4.38 -18.56
C ARG A 42 -2.36 -4.86 -19.97
N ASP A 43 -1.69 -5.95 -20.36
CA ASP A 43 -2.05 -6.71 -21.56
C ASP A 43 -3.55 -7.06 -21.54
N PRO A 44 -4.34 -6.66 -22.55
CA PRO A 44 -5.75 -7.00 -22.64
C PRO A 44 -6.00 -8.50 -22.80
N ASP A 45 -4.99 -9.32 -23.10
CA ASP A 45 -5.11 -10.78 -23.16
C ASP A 45 -5.46 -11.36 -21.79
N ARG A 46 -6.70 -11.86 -21.68
CA ARG A 46 -7.28 -12.52 -20.51
C ARG A 46 -7.10 -14.04 -20.52
N SER A 47 -6.38 -14.60 -21.50
CA SER A 47 -6.05 -16.03 -21.54
C SER A 47 -5.34 -16.48 -20.24
N VAL A 48 -4.59 -15.56 -19.63
CA VAL A 48 -3.99 -15.69 -18.31
C VAL A 48 -4.93 -15.07 -17.26
N TRP A 49 -5.73 -15.92 -16.62
CA TRP A 49 -6.61 -15.55 -15.51
C TRP A 49 -5.79 -14.98 -14.35
N SER A 50 -5.79 -13.66 -14.21
CA SER A 50 -5.27 -13.05 -13.00
C SER A 50 -6.21 -11.93 -12.59
N TRP A 51 -6.97 -12.22 -11.54
CA TRP A 51 -7.77 -11.23 -10.83
C TRP A 51 -6.80 -10.36 -10.04
N TYR A 52 -6.61 -9.13 -10.51
CA TYR A 52 -5.87 -8.12 -9.76
C TYR A 52 -6.86 -7.07 -9.33
N SER A 53 -7.13 -7.05 -8.03
CA SER A 53 -7.69 -5.86 -7.42
C SER A 53 -6.66 -5.21 -6.49
N PRO A 54 -6.46 -3.88 -6.61
CA PRO A 54 -5.69 -3.10 -5.66
C PRO A 54 -6.46 -2.86 -4.35
N ASP A 55 -7.76 -3.09 -4.35
CA ASP A 55 -8.64 -3.07 -3.19
C ASP A 55 -9.22 -4.48 -2.93
N LEU A 56 -9.90 -4.64 -1.80
CA LEU A 56 -10.51 -5.92 -1.42
C LEU A 56 -11.80 -6.20 -2.20
N GLU A 57 -12.30 -5.17 -2.88
CA GLU A 57 -13.35 -5.34 -3.87
C GLU A 57 -12.67 -6.08 -5.02
N LEU A 58 -13.16 -7.25 -5.43
CA LEU A 58 -12.57 -8.02 -6.54
C LEU A 58 -12.85 -7.35 -7.90
N THR A 59 -12.64 -6.03 -7.96
CA THR A 59 -12.88 -5.16 -9.09
C THR A 59 -11.80 -5.40 -10.12
N ASP A 60 -12.23 -5.84 -11.29
CA ASP A 60 -11.34 -6.08 -12.41
C ASP A 60 -10.62 -4.80 -12.80
N SER A 61 -9.29 -4.86 -12.92
CA SER A 61 -8.45 -3.74 -13.29
C SER A 61 -7.63 -4.06 -14.54
N ASN A 62 -7.78 -3.22 -15.56
CA ASN A 62 -6.95 -3.26 -16.76
C ASN A 62 -5.58 -2.55 -16.55
N MET A 63 -5.21 -2.26 -15.31
CA MET A 63 -3.98 -1.54 -14.97
C MET A 63 -3.15 -2.34 -13.97
N HIS A 64 -1.86 -2.47 -14.22
CA HIS A 64 -0.90 -2.76 -13.17
C HIS A 64 -0.77 -1.57 -12.23
N ARG A 65 -0.63 -1.84 -10.93
CA ARG A 65 -0.35 -0.83 -9.91
C ARG A 65 0.83 -1.28 -9.06
N ILE A 66 1.86 -0.45 -8.96
CA ILE A 66 2.99 -0.61 -8.06
C ILE A 66 2.88 0.50 -7.02
N MET A 67 2.81 0.11 -5.74
CA MET A 67 2.81 1.03 -4.61
C MET A 67 4.20 1.06 -3.99
N ILE A 68 4.79 2.25 -3.93
CA ILE A 68 5.98 2.55 -3.15
C ILE A 68 5.48 3.19 -1.87
N GLU A 69 5.33 2.37 -0.83
CA GLU A 69 4.91 2.81 0.49
C GLU A 69 6.12 3.39 1.24
N LEU A 70 5.94 4.57 1.81
CA LEU A 70 6.98 5.27 2.57
C LEU A 70 6.77 4.98 4.06
N PRO A 71 7.85 4.77 4.83
CA PRO A 71 7.71 4.53 6.27
C PRO A 71 7.20 5.80 6.96
N PRO A 72 6.34 5.70 8.00
CA PRO A 72 5.85 6.87 8.73
C PRO A 72 6.97 7.71 9.35
N ASP A 73 7.97 7.02 9.91
CA ASP A 73 9.22 7.58 10.40
C ASP A 73 10.36 6.99 9.56
N GLY A 74 11.21 7.82 8.96
CA GLY A 74 12.35 7.34 8.15
C GLY A 74 12.56 8.04 6.81
N PHE A 75 11.94 9.20 6.61
CA PHE A 75 12.22 10.03 5.45
C PHE A 75 12.15 11.52 5.79
N GLN A 76 12.84 12.32 4.99
CA GLN A 76 12.78 13.78 5.00
C GLN A 76 12.17 14.26 3.69
N GLU A 77 11.25 15.21 3.78
CA GLU A 77 10.70 15.94 2.65
C GLU A 77 11.42 17.27 2.42
N GLU A 78 11.70 17.57 1.16
CA GLU A 78 12.11 18.90 0.71
C GLU A 78 11.18 19.31 -0.43
N MET A 79 10.56 20.48 -0.31
CA MET A 79 9.75 21.06 -1.37
C MET A 79 10.40 22.34 -1.87
N ARG A 80 10.45 22.50 -3.19
CA ARG A 80 10.89 23.74 -3.81
C ARG A 80 10.12 24.04 -5.08
N PRO A 81 9.98 25.33 -5.46
CA PRO A 81 9.51 25.69 -6.78
C PRO A 81 10.52 25.25 -7.86
N LEU A 82 10.03 25.18 -9.09
CA LEU A 82 10.88 25.05 -10.27
C LEU A 82 11.80 26.27 -10.40
N THR A 83 13.04 26.02 -10.82
CA THR A 83 13.93 27.10 -11.27
C THR A 83 13.53 27.59 -12.65
N ASP A 84 13.94 28.80 -13.04
CA ASP A 84 13.62 29.37 -14.36
C ASP A 84 14.09 28.47 -15.53
N ASP A 85 15.21 27.77 -15.35
CA ASP A 85 15.75 26.87 -16.37
C ASP A 85 14.97 25.55 -16.44
N GLU A 86 14.54 25.00 -15.30
CA GLU A 86 13.64 23.84 -15.28
C GLU A 86 12.27 24.20 -15.87
N MET A 87 11.74 25.38 -15.56
CA MET A 87 10.47 25.86 -16.09
C MET A 87 10.51 25.96 -17.61
N LYS A 88 11.58 26.51 -18.20
CA LYS A 88 11.78 26.52 -19.67
C LYS A 88 11.86 25.12 -20.27
N ASN A 89 12.50 24.17 -19.58
CA ASN A 89 12.58 22.79 -20.03
C ASN A 89 11.22 22.09 -20.00
N PHE A 90 10.37 22.40 -19.02
CA PHE A 90 9.01 21.85 -18.92
C PHE A 90 7.99 22.58 -19.80
N GLU A 91 8.21 23.85 -20.16
CA GLU A 91 7.38 24.60 -21.12
C GLU A 91 7.35 23.97 -22.52
N LEU A 92 8.35 23.14 -22.85
CA LEU A 92 8.35 22.34 -24.07
C LEU A 92 7.28 21.24 -24.07
N ILE A 93 6.72 20.92 -22.90
CA ILE A 93 5.93 19.71 -22.65
C ILE A 93 4.61 20.02 -21.92
N ALA A 94 4.52 21.11 -21.15
CA ALA A 94 3.32 21.52 -20.41
C ALA A 94 3.04 23.01 -20.60
N THR A 95 1.77 23.41 -20.48
CA THR A 95 1.40 24.82 -20.62
C THR A 95 1.84 25.63 -19.41
N HIS A 96 2.18 26.91 -19.63
CA HIS A 96 2.60 27.84 -18.58
C HIS A 96 1.54 27.99 -17.46
N SER A 97 0.26 27.80 -17.77
CA SER A 97 -0.85 27.76 -16.82
C SER A 97 -0.84 26.53 -15.92
N GLU A 98 -0.39 25.38 -16.42
CA GLU A 98 -0.25 24.13 -15.65
C GLU A 98 0.97 24.18 -14.73
N LEU A 99 2.05 24.81 -15.19
CA LEU A 99 3.30 24.94 -14.43
C LEU A 99 3.24 25.99 -13.31
N LYS A 100 2.20 26.81 -13.26
CA LYS A 100 2.03 27.86 -12.23
C LYS A 100 2.06 27.30 -10.80
N TYR A 101 1.59 26.08 -10.61
CA TYR A 101 1.59 25.38 -9.31
C TYR A 101 2.52 24.17 -9.31
N ALA A 102 3.51 24.14 -10.21
CA ALA A 102 4.42 23.02 -10.29
C ALA A 102 5.52 23.15 -9.24
N GLN A 103 5.69 22.08 -8.47
CA GLN A 103 6.67 21.98 -7.40
C GLN A 103 7.50 20.73 -7.55
N ILE A 104 8.75 20.80 -7.09
CA ILE A 104 9.62 19.66 -6.92
C ILE A 104 9.51 19.20 -5.48
N LEU A 105 8.95 18.00 -5.29
CA LEU A 105 8.94 17.29 -4.01
C LEU A 105 10.06 16.26 -4.04
N THR A 106 11.01 16.37 -3.13
CA THR A 106 12.06 15.37 -2.91
C THR A 106 11.79 14.66 -1.60
N LEU A 107 11.73 13.32 -1.66
CA LEU A 107 11.55 12.44 -0.52
C LEU A 107 12.84 11.64 -0.36
N ALA A 108 13.63 11.99 0.65
CA ALA A 108 14.90 11.33 0.96
C ALA A 108 14.68 10.32 2.09
N LEU A 109 14.92 9.05 1.81
CA LEU A 109 14.86 7.97 2.80
C LEU A 109 16.13 7.98 3.65
N ASP A 110 15.97 7.61 4.92
CA ASP A 110 17.10 7.40 5.83
C ASP A 110 17.87 6.13 5.43
N ASP A 111 19.19 6.12 5.68
CA ASP A 111 20.06 4.98 5.35
C ASP A 111 19.69 3.68 6.09
N SER A 112 18.89 3.77 7.15
CA SER A 112 18.36 2.62 7.89
C SER A 112 17.16 1.95 7.24
N CYS A 113 16.55 2.55 6.22
CA CYS A 113 15.38 2.00 5.54
C CYS A 113 15.79 0.84 4.61
N SER A 114 15.41 -0.37 4.98
CA SER A 114 15.55 -1.54 4.11
C SER A 114 14.25 -1.76 3.31
N PRO A 115 14.27 -1.68 1.97
CA PRO A 115 13.09 -1.89 1.15
C PRO A 115 12.64 -3.36 1.24
N ASN A 116 11.33 -3.58 1.29
CA ASN A 116 10.72 -4.91 1.20
C ASN A 116 9.69 -4.92 0.08
N VAL A 117 9.61 -6.03 -0.67
CA VAL A 117 8.60 -6.21 -1.72
C VAL A 117 7.49 -7.08 -1.14
N THR A 118 6.27 -6.56 -1.10
CA THR A 118 5.08 -7.27 -0.62
C THR A 118 4.02 -7.37 -1.73
N GLY A 119 3.08 -8.31 -1.61
CA GLY A 119 1.94 -8.40 -2.53
C GLY A 119 2.24 -9.02 -3.90
N TYR A 120 3.40 -9.62 -4.11
CA TYR A 120 3.65 -10.48 -5.27
C TYR A 120 3.06 -11.87 -5.01
N GLY A 121 2.20 -12.35 -5.90
CA GLY A 121 1.57 -13.66 -5.76
C GLY A 121 2.60 -14.79 -5.94
N THR A 122 2.59 -15.77 -5.04
CA THR A 122 3.23 -17.08 -5.26
C THR A 122 2.41 -17.88 -6.30
N PRO A 123 3.05 -18.63 -7.23
CA PRO A 123 4.43 -19.09 -7.25
C PRO A 123 5.40 -18.16 -8.00
N PHE A 124 6.70 -18.33 -7.73
CA PHE A 124 7.87 -17.64 -8.31
C PHE A 124 8.09 -17.86 -9.82
N HIS A 125 7.03 -18.15 -10.57
CA HIS A 125 6.97 -17.98 -12.01
C HIS A 125 5.92 -16.90 -12.24
N GLY A 126 6.32 -15.77 -12.81
CA GLY A 126 5.34 -14.78 -13.22
C GLY A 126 4.30 -15.48 -14.08
N MET A 127 3.07 -15.59 -13.58
CA MET A 127 1.94 -16.11 -14.37
C MET A 127 1.80 -15.29 -15.67
N ASN A 128 2.37 -14.08 -15.68
CA ASN A 128 2.59 -13.21 -16.81
C ASN A 128 4.11 -12.96 -17.02
N ALA A 129 4.59 -13.16 -18.26
CA ALA A 129 5.97 -12.90 -18.68
C ALA A 129 6.44 -11.47 -18.38
N THR A 130 5.53 -10.50 -18.36
CA THR A 130 5.81 -9.10 -18.04
C THR A 130 6.25 -8.92 -16.59
N VAL A 131 5.57 -9.55 -15.64
CA VAL A 131 5.94 -9.48 -14.21
C VAL A 131 7.23 -10.26 -13.95
N ASP A 132 7.37 -11.42 -14.61
CA ASP A 132 8.60 -12.22 -14.55
C ASP A 132 9.81 -11.42 -15.02
N ALA A 133 9.66 -10.64 -16.11
CA ALA A 133 10.72 -9.78 -16.61
C ALA A 133 11.16 -8.72 -15.59
N TRP A 134 10.23 -8.07 -14.88
CA TRP A 134 10.59 -7.06 -13.88
C TRP A 134 11.28 -7.66 -12.65
N ILE A 135 10.79 -8.80 -12.17
CA ILE A 135 11.26 -9.40 -10.91
C ILE A 135 12.53 -10.22 -11.12
N ASN A 136 12.55 -11.08 -12.15
CA ASN A 136 13.61 -12.07 -12.33
C ASN A 136 14.66 -11.66 -13.37
N GLN A 137 14.32 -10.74 -14.29
CA GLN A 137 15.21 -10.32 -15.38
C GLN A 137 15.67 -8.85 -15.24
N ASP A 138 15.24 -8.16 -14.17
CA ASP A 138 15.50 -6.75 -13.90
C ASP A 138 15.14 -5.84 -15.10
N ALA A 139 14.12 -6.23 -15.86
CA ALA A 139 13.64 -5.46 -16.98
C ALA A 139 13.08 -4.11 -16.49
N PRO A 140 13.32 -3.00 -17.21
CA PRO A 140 12.77 -1.70 -16.85
C PRO A 140 11.24 -1.75 -16.80
N ILE A 141 10.66 -1.29 -15.69
CA ILE A 141 9.23 -1.08 -15.57
C ILE A 141 8.88 0.10 -16.46
N CYS A 142 8.09 -0.18 -17.50
CA CYS A 142 7.66 0.78 -18.51
C CYS A 142 8.81 1.56 -19.18
N GLY A 143 10.01 0.97 -19.27
CA GLY A 143 11.17 1.65 -19.86
C GLY A 143 11.77 2.76 -18.99
N VAL A 144 11.25 2.99 -17.78
CA VAL A 144 11.67 4.10 -16.90
C VAL A 144 12.77 3.65 -15.94
N ALA A 145 12.47 2.67 -15.10
CA ALA A 145 13.41 2.19 -14.09
C ALA A 145 13.19 0.70 -13.81
N ALA A 146 14.29 -0.02 -13.60
CA ALA A 146 14.21 -1.40 -13.15
C ALA A 146 13.79 -1.48 -11.67
N LEU A 147 13.19 -2.60 -11.26
CA LEU A 147 12.78 -2.78 -9.86
C LEU A 147 13.99 -2.68 -8.92
N SER A 148 15.15 -3.20 -9.32
CA SER A 148 16.37 -3.08 -8.52
C SER A 148 16.81 -1.64 -8.29
N GLN A 149 16.57 -0.74 -9.25
CA GLN A 149 16.88 0.69 -9.13
C GLN A 149 15.92 1.37 -8.16
N ILE A 150 14.62 1.05 -8.23
CA ILE A 150 13.62 1.57 -7.30
C ILE A 150 13.94 1.12 -5.88
N LEU A 151 14.28 -0.16 -5.69
CA LEU A 151 14.63 -0.69 -4.36
C LEU A 151 15.90 -0.05 -3.79
N LYS A 152 16.90 0.25 -4.63
CA LYS A 152 18.15 0.91 -4.19
C LYS A 152 18.02 2.42 -4.05
N ALA A 153 16.92 3.02 -4.47
CA ALA A 153 16.75 4.46 -4.45
C ALA A 153 16.59 4.95 -3.00
N THR A 154 17.48 5.84 -2.59
CA THR A 154 17.38 6.56 -1.30
C THR A 154 16.69 7.92 -1.46
N LYS A 155 16.39 8.34 -2.69
CA LYS A 155 15.74 9.61 -2.99
C LYS A 155 14.74 9.45 -4.12
N PHE A 156 13.53 9.94 -3.90
CA PHE A 156 12.49 10.06 -4.92
C PHE A 156 12.22 11.53 -5.17
N THR A 157 12.43 11.99 -6.40
CA THR A 157 12.12 13.36 -6.81
C THR A 157 10.89 13.34 -7.70
N LEU A 158 9.89 14.14 -7.36
CA LEU A 158 8.59 14.18 -8.00
C LEU A 158 8.31 15.62 -8.45
N LEU A 159 7.83 15.77 -9.69
CA LEU A 159 7.18 16.99 -10.15
C LEU A 159 5.69 16.89 -9.82
N VAL A 160 5.19 17.76 -8.95
CA VAL A 160 3.79 17.75 -8.49
C VAL A 160 3.09 19.02 -8.95
N LEU A 161 1.91 18.88 -9.55
CA LEU A 161 1.07 20.01 -9.96
C LEU A 161 0.00 20.27 -8.89
N ALA A 162 0.41 20.89 -7.78
CA ALA A 162 -0.46 21.13 -6.63
C ALA A 162 0.05 22.30 -5.78
N THR A 163 -0.83 22.84 -4.94
CA THR A 163 -0.44 23.88 -3.97
C THR A 163 0.40 23.32 -2.83
N ASP A 164 1.20 24.17 -2.18
CA ASP A 164 2.00 23.79 -1.00
C ASP A 164 1.16 23.05 0.06
N ASN A 165 -0.04 23.56 0.33
CA ASN A 165 -0.94 23.02 1.35
C ASN A 165 -1.44 21.62 0.99
N GLU A 166 -1.73 21.36 -0.29
CA GLU A 166 -2.16 20.04 -0.76
C GLU A 166 -1.01 19.04 -0.61
N ILE A 167 0.20 19.39 -1.06
CA ILE A 167 1.36 18.51 -0.97
C ILE A 167 1.68 18.19 0.50
N GLN A 168 1.70 19.20 1.36
CA GLN A 168 1.92 19.02 2.80
C GLN A 168 0.86 18.12 3.46
N SER A 169 -0.41 18.26 3.07
CA SER A 169 -1.47 17.38 3.54
C SER A 169 -1.22 15.90 3.18
N PHE A 170 -0.75 15.63 1.95
CA PHE A 170 -0.38 14.28 1.53
C PHE A 170 0.87 13.77 2.24
N VAL A 171 1.91 14.59 2.37
CA VAL A 171 3.13 14.19 3.09
C VAL A 171 2.84 13.89 4.56
N GLN A 172 2.00 14.71 5.20
CA GLN A 172 1.58 14.47 6.57
C GLN A 172 0.80 13.15 6.69
N SER A 173 -0.02 12.81 5.69
CA SER A 173 -0.75 11.54 5.68
C SER A 173 0.16 10.31 5.68
N PHE A 174 1.39 10.41 5.13
CA PHE A 174 2.40 9.35 5.22
C PHE A 174 2.93 9.19 6.64
N LYS A 175 3.23 10.31 7.29
CA LYS A 175 3.76 10.34 8.66
C LYS A 175 2.73 9.88 9.68
N THR A 176 1.44 10.11 9.40
CA THR A 176 0.32 9.69 10.26
C THR A 176 -0.36 8.43 9.76
N ALA A 177 0.18 7.75 8.75
CA ALA A 177 -0.38 6.49 8.30
C ALA A 177 -0.32 5.51 9.47
N GLU A 178 -1.49 5.19 10.03
CA GLU A 178 -1.57 4.21 11.11
C GLU A 178 -0.98 2.91 10.59
N LYS A 179 0.08 2.45 11.26
CA LYS A 179 0.52 1.08 11.09
C LYS A 179 -0.68 0.19 11.42
N PRO A 180 -1.07 -0.77 10.55
CA PRO A 180 -2.07 -1.77 10.87
C PRO A 180 -1.88 -2.21 12.32
N GLU A 181 -2.88 -1.94 13.16
CA GLU A 181 -2.82 -2.36 14.54
C GLU A 181 -2.57 -3.87 14.52
N ALA A 182 -1.46 -4.31 15.12
CA ALA A 182 -1.26 -5.72 15.34
C ALA A 182 -2.53 -6.23 16.03
N TYR A 183 -3.10 -7.33 15.55
CA TYR A 183 -4.36 -7.92 16.07
C TYR A 183 -4.38 -8.11 17.60
N GLY A 184 -3.23 -7.99 18.25
CA GLY A 184 -3.09 -7.88 19.68
C GLY A 184 -2.82 -9.23 20.32
N PHE A 185 -3.26 -10.34 19.74
CA PHE A 185 -3.26 -11.71 20.31
C PHE A 185 -1.89 -12.33 20.66
N GLY A 186 -0.79 -11.60 20.44
CA GLY A 186 0.58 -12.05 20.71
C GLY A 186 1.12 -12.88 19.56
N ASP A 187 2.12 -13.72 19.87
CA ASP A 187 2.90 -14.54 18.92
C ASP A 187 2.76 -16.05 19.14
N ILE A 188 1.91 -16.45 20.08
CA ILE A 188 1.65 -17.86 20.38
C ILE A 188 0.31 -18.26 19.76
N HIS A 189 0.33 -19.22 18.82
CA HIS A 189 -0.88 -19.66 18.09
C HIS A 189 -1.43 -21.02 18.53
N THR A 190 -0.85 -21.64 19.56
CA THR A 190 -1.35 -22.92 20.10
C THR A 190 -2.69 -22.77 20.80
N TRP A 191 -3.55 -23.78 20.69
CA TRP A 191 -4.86 -23.79 21.33
C TRP A 191 -4.76 -23.75 22.86
N ASP A 192 -5.28 -22.69 23.49
CA ASP A 192 -5.27 -22.52 24.95
C ASP A 192 -6.48 -21.71 25.42
N MET A 193 -7.47 -22.42 25.99
CA MET A 193 -8.73 -21.82 26.45
C MET A 193 -8.56 -20.88 27.64
N GLN A 194 -7.55 -21.11 28.50
CA GLN A 194 -7.31 -20.23 29.64
C GLN A 194 -6.78 -18.88 29.17
N ARG A 195 -5.83 -18.90 28.24
CA ARG A 195 -5.28 -17.71 27.61
C ARG A 195 -6.32 -16.95 26.81
N TYR A 196 -7.14 -17.64 26.02
CA TYR A 196 -8.25 -17.02 25.29
C TYR A 196 -9.27 -16.38 26.24
N GLY A 197 -9.54 -17.02 27.40
CA GLY A 197 -10.40 -16.47 28.44
C GLY A 197 -9.94 -15.12 29.01
N GLN A 198 -8.65 -14.80 28.93
CA GLN A 198 -8.11 -13.49 29.32
C GLN A 198 -8.13 -12.52 28.12
N GLN A 199 -7.64 -12.97 26.97
CA GLN A 199 -7.42 -12.10 25.81
C GLN A 199 -8.73 -11.66 25.11
N ILE A 200 -9.71 -12.56 24.97
CA ILE A 200 -10.94 -12.28 24.20
C ILE A 200 -11.78 -11.19 24.88
N PRO A 201 -12.07 -11.26 26.20
CA PRO A 201 -12.83 -10.19 26.85
C PRO A 201 -12.15 -8.82 26.79
N GLU A 202 -10.82 -8.78 26.91
CA GLU A 202 -10.04 -7.53 26.89
C GLU A 202 -9.97 -6.89 25.50
N ARG A 203 -9.99 -7.69 24.44
CA ARG A 203 -9.75 -7.26 23.06
C ARG A 203 -10.98 -7.36 22.17
N ARG A 204 -12.11 -7.80 22.72
CA ARG A 204 -13.40 -7.79 22.04
C ARG A 204 -13.75 -6.33 21.73
N GLY A 205 -13.84 -6.03 20.45
CA GLY A 205 -14.00 -4.68 19.94
C GLY A 205 -14.58 -4.69 18.54
N PRO A 206 -14.43 -3.59 17.79
CA PRO A 206 -14.88 -3.52 16.41
C PRO A 206 -14.19 -4.59 15.56
N THR A 207 -14.89 -5.07 14.54
CA THR A 207 -14.33 -6.00 13.56
C THR A 207 -13.14 -5.36 12.86
N PHE A 208 -12.04 -6.09 12.74
CA PHE A 208 -10.92 -5.67 11.90
C PHE A 208 -11.40 -5.48 10.45
N PRO A 209 -10.91 -4.47 9.73
CA PRO A 209 -11.24 -4.30 8.32
C PRO A 209 -10.86 -5.59 7.57
N PRO A 210 -11.65 -5.99 6.55
CA PRO A 210 -11.26 -7.11 5.70
C PRO A 210 -9.84 -6.86 5.17
N THR A 211 -9.05 -7.90 5.05
CA THR A 211 -7.73 -7.81 4.42
C THR A 211 -7.40 -9.13 3.72
N VAL A 212 -6.63 -9.03 2.64
CA VAL A 212 -6.02 -10.18 1.93
C VAL A 212 -4.49 -10.15 2.06
N ARG A 213 -3.97 -9.19 2.84
CA ARG A 213 -2.54 -8.96 3.05
C ARG A 213 -2.27 -8.83 4.55
N PHE A 214 -1.18 -9.45 4.99
CA PHE A 214 -0.71 -9.41 6.36
C PHE A 214 0.72 -8.87 6.33
N GLU A 215 1.10 -8.01 7.26
CA GLU A 215 2.44 -7.42 7.29
C GLU A 215 3.52 -8.48 7.55
N ASN A 216 3.15 -9.52 8.30
CA ASN A 216 4.06 -10.56 8.76
C ASN A 216 3.32 -11.88 8.99
N ALA A 217 4.09 -12.94 9.20
CA ALA A 217 3.55 -14.28 9.45
C ALA A 217 2.68 -14.32 10.72
N ASN A 218 3.02 -13.55 11.76
CA ASN A 218 2.28 -13.51 13.01
C ASN A 218 0.85 -12.97 12.82
N GLU A 219 0.68 -11.90 12.05
CA GLU A 219 -0.65 -11.38 11.72
C GLU A 219 -1.49 -12.36 10.93
N ARG A 220 -0.90 -12.98 9.91
CA ARG A 220 -1.54 -14.02 9.11
C ARG A 220 -2.01 -15.18 10.00
N ASP A 221 -1.12 -15.69 10.84
CA ASP A 221 -1.40 -16.85 11.70
C ASP A 221 -2.38 -16.48 12.81
N THR A 222 -2.33 -15.24 13.30
CA THR A 222 -3.35 -14.70 14.22
C THR A 222 -4.72 -14.68 13.57
N ALA A 223 -4.86 -14.13 12.36
CA ALA A 223 -6.14 -14.08 11.65
C ALA A 223 -6.71 -15.50 11.42
N PHE A 224 -5.88 -16.45 11.00
CA PHE A 224 -6.28 -17.85 10.81
C PHE A 224 -6.62 -18.58 12.11
N THR A 225 -5.98 -18.21 13.22
CA THR A 225 -6.30 -18.84 14.51
C THR A 225 -7.58 -18.25 15.09
N GLN A 226 -7.71 -16.92 15.06
CA GLN A 226 -8.81 -16.20 15.70
C GLN A 226 -10.16 -16.41 15.02
N ILE A 227 -10.20 -16.70 13.71
CA ILE A 227 -11.45 -17.08 13.02
C ILE A 227 -12.10 -18.32 13.65
N HIS A 228 -11.30 -19.29 14.13
CA HIS A 228 -11.82 -20.49 14.78
C HIS A 228 -12.04 -20.29 16.27
N VAL A 229 -11.13 -19.58 16.94
CA VAL A 229 -11.17 -19.38 18.38
C VAL A 229 -12.38 -18.56 18.81
N GLN A 230 -12.78 -17.53 18.05
CA GLN A 230 -13.93 -16.70 18.38
C GLN A 230 -15.22 -17.54 18.47
N ASP A 231 -15.47 -18.38 17.47
CA ASP A 231 -16.66 -19.24 17.43
C ASP A 231 -16.67 -20.28 18.57
N VAL A 232 -15.55 -20.96 18.79
CA VAL A 232 -15.47 -22.05 19.77
C VAL A 232 -15.46 -21.52 21.20
N TRP A 233 -14.83 -20.38 21.46
CA TRP A 233 -14.77 -19.81 22.80
C TRP A 233 -16.13 -19.34 23.30
N ASP A 234 -16.90 -18.63 22.45
CA ASP A 234 -18.27 -18.22 22.81
C ASP A 234 -19.16 -19.44 23.08
N PHE A 235 -19.00 -20.51 22.27
CA PHE A 235 -19.74 -21.75 22.45
C PHE A 235 -19.37 -22.48 23.76
N ASP A 236 -18.08 -22.64 24.07
CA ASP A 236 -17.61 -23.24 25.32
C ASP A 236 -18.08 -22.45 26.55
N LYS A 237 -18.04 -21.12 26.46
CA LYS A 237 -18.53 -20.25 27.54
C LYS A 237 -20.03 -20.42 27.76
N ALA A 238 -20.83 -20.41 26.70
CA ALA A 238 -22.28 -20.62 26.79
C ALA A 238 -22.64 -21.99 27.37
N LEU A 239 -21.91 -23.05 27.00
CA LEU A 239 -22.11 -24.39 27.57
C LEU A 239 -21.81 -24.45 29.06
N LYS A 240 -20.74 -23.78 29.51
CA LYS A 240 -20.40 -23.70 30.94
C LYS A 240 -21.48 -22.96 31.72
N GLU A 241 -21.97 -21.83 31.19
CA GLU A 241 -23.08 -21.08 31.79
C GLU A 241 -24.35 -21.94 31.93
N ILE A 242 -24.69 -22.75 30.92
CA ILE A 242 -25.84 -23.68 30.99
C ILE A 242 -25.60 -24.78 32.02
N THR A 243 -24.38 -25.32 32.08
CA THR A 243 -24.03 -26.40 33.02
C THR A 243 -24.09 -25.94 34.47
N GLU A 244 -23.76 -24.67 34.71
CA GLU A 244 -23.79 -24.03 36.03
C GLU A 244 -25.16 -23.43 36.37
N MET A 245 -26.11 -23.41 35.42
CA MET A 245 -27.44 -22.86 35.63
C MET A 245 -28.28 -23.79 36.51
N GLU A 246 -28.59 -23.35 37.73
CA GLU A 246 -29.60 -23.99 38.56
C GLU A 246 -30.99 -23.76 37.92
N ILE A 247 -31.59 -24.82 37.38
CA ILE A 247 -32.97 -24.76 36.89
C ILE A 247 -33.89 -24.91 38.11
N PRO A 248 -34.67 -23.88 38.48
CA PRO A 248 -35.64 -24.03 39.54
C PRO A 248 -36.68 -25.07 39.13
N ALA A 249 -36.78 -26.16 39.90
CA ALA A 249 -37.85 -27.12 39.74
C ALA A 249 -39.18 -26.41 40.01
N LEU A 250 -40.00 -26.24 38.97
CA LEU A 250 -41.39 -25.86 39.14
C LEU A 250 -42.12 -27.06 39.76
N ILE A 251 -42.34 -27.00 41.07
CA ILE A 251 -43.24 -27.88 41.82
C ILE A 251 -44.62 -27.24 41.84
#